data_AF-A0A0G0TY99-F1
#
_entry.id   AF-A0A0G0TY99-F1
#
_cell.length_a   1.000
_cell.length_b   1.000
_cell.length_c   1.000
_cell.angle_alpha   90.00
_cell.angle_beta   90.00
_cell.angle_gamma   90.00
#
_symmetry.space_group_name_H-M   'P 1'
#
loop_
_entity.id
_entity.type
_entity.pdbx_description
1 polymer ?
#
loop_
_entity_poly.entity_id
_entity_poly.type
_entity_poly.pdbx_seq_one_letter_code
_entity_poly.pdbx_strand_id
1 'polypeptide(L)'
;YTATAGSTGTADNAPTEKVTILNDGNVGIGTTGPSRTLHVVSTGDAGAFDGVSAGTTITNAVGLSINNTSATTGNLAGINFGDNTASGSGASATIAAVLTNRTSHYADIAFGTRAADGYLERMRILSTGNVGIGTTSPNSKLHIYQADTGTGNSILRLQGVGDQGEETGFTFYAPYGTDSFNRAGRIYTAFNDASFTGARLTLQSMTTGDTLVDTVTLKNGNVGIGTTSPGAKLDIGLAGTTLGTLRLEGNTSGYVQLQPAAAAGSWTLTLPDVDGDAGQQLQTDGAGITSWAAAGSLRSMKDISGEVTDANVALDQILGTKIYRFHYKPKMGTGDSTTEYVGVMADEAQWAMHFNGTIVNPVNTLGYMVLGIQATNKKIDGLDLKLEGIEERLVALEGGMEGESATGVGNFGTVAAGFFSDVVKKVENGVVFMKGLVVDTLKIGSRDKRTGVTLYDEVTGEPYCLSVANGATKTIAGECVVIIPPENTLEPITKSEPVETPTSEIEIIPLLVEEGAGGGDPTEPEIEIIEVTGEEIPTTNISVEEIVELPTSVTAPVIEEVVLPVENLSEEVIP
;
A
#
# COMPACT_ATOMS: atom_id res chain seq x y z
N TYR A 1 29.77 -38.06 -78.33
CA TYR A 1 29.06 -37.81 -79.61
C TYR A 1 29.69 -36.57 -80.21
N THR A 2 30.28 -36.63 -81.40
CA THR A 2 30.87 -35.45 -82.06
C THR A 2 29.79 -34.66 -82.78
N ALA A 3 29.69 -33.35 -82.51
CA ALA A 3 28.75 -32.48 -83.18
C ALA A 3 29.37 -31.96 -84.49
N THR A 4 28.94 -32.48 -85.63
CA THR A 4 29.34 -31.97 -86.95
C THR A 4 28.67 -30.62 -87.19
N ALA A 5 29.42 -29.53 -87.01
CA ALA A 5 28.96 -28.20 -87.40
C ALA A 5 28.88 -28.12 -88.93
N GLY A 6 27.73 -27.67 -89.46
CA GLY A 6 27.56 -27.38 -90.88
C GLY A 6 28.35 -26.12 -91.27
N SER A 7 29.62 -26.28 -91.66
CA SER A 7 30.49 -25.17 -92.02
C SER A 7 30.21 -24.65 -93.43
N THR A 8 29.92 -23.36 -93.54
CA THR A 8 30.01 -22.59 -94.79
C THR A 8 30.99 -21.42 -94.63
N GLY A 9 32.28 -21.73 -94.46
CA GLY A 9 33.37 -20.80 -94.74
C GLY A 9 34.36 -20.56 -93.60
N THR A 10 35.58 -21.05 -93.79
CA THR A 10 36.85 -20.68 -93.11
C THR A 10 37.01 -21.02 -91.62
N ALA A 11 38.27 -21.33 -91.27
CA ALA A 11 38.78 -21.78 -89.96
C ALA A 11 38.28 -23.17 -89.48
N ASP A 12 39.17 -24.18 -89.57
CA ASP A 12 39.01 -25.49 -88.94
C ASP A 12 39.14 -25.39 -87.42
N ASN A 13 38.04 -25.07 -86.74
CA ASN A 13 37.91 -25.36 -85.31
C ASN A 13 37.68 -26.86 -85.13
N ALA A 14 38.71 -27.58 -84.70
CA ALA A 14 38.57 -28.98 -84.30
C ALA A 14 37.45 -29.12 -83.24
N PRO A 15 36.57 -30.14 -83.34
CA PRO A 15 35.39 -30.25 -82.48
C PRO A 15 35.80 -30.50 -81.02
N THR A 16 35.86 -29.42 -80.23
CA THR A 16 36.14 -29.52 -78.79
C THR A 16 35.10 -30.38 -78.09
N GLU A 17 35.55 -31.33 -77.26
CA GLU A 17 34.66 -32.22 -76.52
C GLU A 17 33.80 -31.42 -75.53
N LYS A 18 32.53 -31.25 -75.84
CA LYS A 18 31.57 -30.56 -74.96
C LYS A 18 30.92 -31.48 -73.94
N VAL A 19 30.80 -32.78 -74.26
CA VAL A 19 30.21 -33.80 -73.39
C VAL A 19 31.06 -35.07 -73.45
N THR A 20 31.55 -35.51 -72.29
CA THR A 20 32.30 -36.75 -72.10
C THR A 20 31.42 -37.72 -71.32
N ILE A 21 31.44 -39.01 -71.67
CA ILE A 21 30.72 -40.07 -70.94
C ILE A 21 31.71 -41.19 -70.68
N LEU A 22 31.94 -41.50 -69.41
CA LEU A 22 32.83 -42.57 -68.97
C LEU A 22 32.10 -43.91 -68.84
N ASN A 23 32.86 -45.00 -68.83
CA ASN A 23 32.35 -46.37 -68.72
C ASN A 23 31.84 -46.76 -67.32
N ASP A 24 32.10 -45.92 -66.32
CA ASP A 24 31.52 -45.98 -64.96
C ASP A 24 30.13 -45.31 -64.86
N GLY A 25 29.65 -44.69 -65.95
CA GLY A 25 28.39 -43.96 -66.02
C GLY A 25 28.48 -42.45 -65.72
N ASN A 26 29.68 -41.91 -65.44
CA ASN A 26 29.86 -40.49 -65.17
C ASN A 26 29.79 -39.64 -66.44
N VAL A 27 28.95 -38.60 -66.44
CA VAL A 27 28.77 -37.65 -67.55
C VAL A 27 29.43 -36.31 -67.22
N GLY A 28 30.44 -35.93 -67.99
CA GLY A 28 31.06 -34.62 -67.95
C GLY A 28 30.46 -33.68 -69.00
N ILE A 29 30.25 -32.41 -68.67
CA ILE A 29 29.97 -31.33 -69.62
C ILE A 29 31.01 -30.24 -69.39
N GLY A 30 31.80 -29.92 -70.43
CA GLY A 30 32.96 -29.04 -70.31
C GLY A 30 34.15 -29.65 -69.53
N THR A 31 34.12 -30.94 -69.20
CA THR A 31 35.24 -31.64 -68.54
C THR A 31 35.34 -33.08 -69.02
N THR A 32 36.58 -33.51 -69.29
CA THR A 32 36.91 -34.89 -69.68
C THR A 32 37.13 -35.82 -68.47
N GLY A 33 37.23 -35.26 -67.27
CA GLY A 33 37.33 -35.99 -66.00
C GLY A 33 36.14 -35.72 -65.08
N PRO A 34 34.95 -36.26 -65.36
CA PRO A 34 33.81 -36.16 -64.44
C PRO A 34 34.09 -36.95 -63.15
N SER A 35 34.08 -36.27 -62.00
CA SER A 35 34.32 -36.86 -60.67
C SER A 35 33.04 -37.28 -59.93
N ARG A 36 31.90 -37.25 -60.64
CA ARG A 36 30.55 -37.55 -60.16
C ARG A 36 29.63 -37.78 -61.38
N THR A 37 28.46 -38.37 -61.15
CA THR A 37 27.56 -38.86 -62.22
C THR A 37 27.13 -37.78 -63.22
N LEU A 38 27.03 -36.52 -62.79
CA LEU A 38 26.94 -35.36 -63.68
C LEU A 38 27.90 -34.26 -63.21
N HIS A 39 28.93 -33.97 -63.99
CA HIS A 39 29.95 -32.94 -63.69
C HIS A 39 29.93 -31.86 -64.78
N VAL A 40 29.28 -30.72 -64.52
CA VAL A 40 29.24 -29.57 -65.43
C VAL A 40 30.27 -28.54 -65.01
N VAL A 41 31.10 -28.07 -65.94
CA VAL A 41 32.27 -27.21 -65.68
C VAL A 41 32.38 -26.12 -66.75
N SER A 42 32.72 -24.87 -66.36
CA SER A 42 33.19 -23.86 -67.32
C SER A 42 34.67 -24.06 -67.61
N THR A 43 35.09 -23.89 -68.86
CA THR A 43 36.51 -23.79 -69.25
C THR A 43 36.82 -22.43 -69.89
N GLY A 44 36.24 -21.37 -69.34
CA GLY A 44 36.49 -19.98 -69.71
C GLY A 44 35.81 -19.01 -68.74
N ASP A 45 36.43 -17.84 -68.56
CA ASP A 45 36.11 -16.84 -67.51
C ASP A 45 34.82 -16.01 -67.79
N ALA A 46 33.88 -16.59 -68.55
CA ALA A 46 32.58 -15.99 -68.81
C ALA A 46 31.53 -17.08 -69.09
N GLY A 47 30.68 -17.37 -68.09
CA GLY A 47 29.34 -17.91 -68.38
C GLY A 47 29.00 -19.35 -68.01
N ALA A 48 29.67 -20.01 -67.05
CA ALA A 48 29.01 -21.09 -66.31
C ALA A 48 29.27 -21.00 -64.80
N PHE A 49 28.18 -20.90 -64.03
CA PHE A 49 28.07 -20.85 -62.57
C PHE A 49 28.81 -19.72 -61.82
N ASP A 50 29.64 -18.92 -62.48
CA ASP A 50 30.16 -17.69 -61.89
C ASP A 50 29.09 -16.58 -61.90
N GLY A 51 28.71 -16.14 -60.70
CA GLY A 51 27.80 -15.02 -60.46
C GLY A 51 28.51 -13.68 -60.19
N VAL A 52 29.84 -13.63 -60.19
CA VAL A 52 30.64 -12.45 -59.82
C VAL A 52 30.74 -11.46 -60.98
N SER A 53 29.60 -10.89 -61.35
CA SER A 53 29.58 -9.45 -61.61
C SER A 53 29.57 -8.76 -60.25
N ALA A 54 30.56 -7.88 -59.98
CA ALA A 54 30.78 -7.27 -58.66
C ALA A 54 29.75 -6.16 -58.30
N GLY A 55 28.48 -6.33 -58.66
CA GLY A 55 27.38 -5.44 -58.36
C GLY A 55 26.08 -6.22 -58.17
N THR A 56 25.21 -5.73 -57.29
CA THR A 56 24.05 -6.43 -56.68
C THR A 56 22.92 -6.83 -57.65
N THR A 57 23.12 -6.74 -58.96
CA THR A 57 22.08 -6.91 -59.98
C THR A 57 22.35 -8.16 -60.82
N ILE A 58 21.69 -9.27 -60.49
CA ILE A 58 21.64 -10.46 -61.35
C ILE A 58 20.78 -10.12 -62.59
N THR A 59 21.42 -9.75 -63.69
CA THR A 59 20.73 -9.34 -64.94
C THR A 59 20.29 -10.50 -65.81
N ASN A 60 20.92 -11.68 -65.66
CA ASN A 60 20.59 -12.91 -66.38
C ASN A 60 20.82 -14.14 -65.48
N ALA A 61 20.08 -15.21 -65.71
CA ALA A 61 20.26 -16.48 -64.99
C ALA A 61 21.46 -17.26 -65.55
N VAL A 62 22.58 -17.26 -64.82
CA VAL A 62 23.80 -18.01 -65.18
C VAL A 62 23.80 -19.36 -64.45
N GLY A 63 23.51 -20.45 -65.15
CA GLY A 63 23.53 -21.80 -64.58
C GLY A 63 22.56 -22.79 -65.27
N LEU A 64 22.14 -23.81 -64.51
CA LEU A 64 21.17 -24.82 -64.97
C LEU A 64 19.77 -24.19 -65.16
N SER A 65 19.37 -24.00 -66.42
CA SER A 65 18.05 -23.44 -66.76
C SER A 65 16.98 -24.54 -66.82
N ILE A 66 16.02 -24.51 -65.88
CA ILE A 66 14.87 -25.41 -65.84
C ILE A 66 13.62 -24.58 -66.14
N ASN A 67 12.99 -24.83 -67.29
CA ASN A 67 11.88 -24.03 -67.80
C ASN A 67 10.60 -24.87 -67.91
N ASN A 68 9.50 -24.36 -67.38
CA ASN A 68 8.16 -24.81 -67.76
C ASN A 68 7.64 -23.85 -68.84
N THR A 69 7.40 -24.39 -70.04
CA THR A 69 6.98 -23.62 -71.22
C THR A 69 5.47 -23.38 -71.29
N SER A 70 4.69 -23.96 -70.38
CA SER A 70 3.24 -23.74 -70.33
C SER A 70 2.92 -22.36 -69.75
N ALA A 71 2.16 -21.57 -70.50
CA ALA A 71 1.88 -20.16 -70.22
C ALA A 71 0.92 -19.90 -69.04
N THR A 72 0.37 -20.94 -68.40
CA THR A 72 -0.56 -20.80 -67.27
C THR A 72 0.14 -20.23 -66.03
N THR A 73 -0.44 -19.19 -65.43
CA THR A 73 0.01 -18.62 -64.17
C THR A 73 -0.09 -19.64 -63.03
N GLY A 74 0.90 -19.66 -62.13
CA GLY A 74 0.97 -20.60 -61.00
C GLY A 74 1.61 -21.95 -61.35
N ASN A 75 1.96 -22.19 -62.61
CA ASN A 75 2.76 -23.35 -63.02
C ASN A 75 4.11 -23.42 -62.29
N LEU A 76 4.68 -24.62 -62.20
CA LEU A 76 5.93 -24.89 -61.49
C LEU A 76 7.06 -25.27 -62.46
N ALA A 77 8.27 -24.80 -62.16
CA ALA A 77 9.52 -25.33 -62.73
C ALA A 77 10.52 -25.52 -61.58
N GLY A 78 11.14 -26.69 -61.43
CA GLY A 78 11.91 -26.98 -60.21
C GLY A 78 12.77 -28.24 -60.21
N ILE A 79 13.49 -28.42 -59.10
CA ILE A 79 14.37 -29.56 -58.83
C ILE A 79 13.71 -30.44 -57.77
N ASN A 80 13.63 -31.74 -58.06
CA ASN A 80 13.05 -32.74 -57.19
C ASN A 80 14.14 -33.64 -56.59
N PHE A 81 14.08 -33.85 -55.28
CA PHE A 81 14.95 -34.75 -54.53
C PHE A 81 14.10 -35.90 -54.01
N GLY A 82 14.48 -37.16 -54.26
CA GLY A 82 13.68 -38.32 -53.89
C GLY A 82 14.52 -39.50 -53.43
N ASP A 83 13.97 -40.31 -52.53
CA ASP A 83 14.48 -41.63 -52.19
C ASP A 83 13.99 -42.70 -53.18
N ASN A 84 14.75 -43.80 -53.30
CA ASN A 84 14.41 -44.92 -54.17
C ASN A 84 13.74 -46.06 -53.39
N THR A 85 12.60 -45.75 -52.74
CA THR A 85 11.72 -46.77 -52.17
C THR A 85 10.79 -47.34 -53.24
N ALA A 86 10.54 -48.65 -53.19
CA ALA A 86 9.90 -49.38 -54.29
C ALA A 86 8.44 -48.94 -54.53
N SER A 87 8.06 -48.85 -55.81
CA SER A 87 6.71 -48.54 -56.32
C SER A 87 6.10 -47.20 -55.88
N GLY A 88 6.39 -46.15 -56.65
CA GLY A 88 5.54 -44.94 -56.72
C GLY A 88 5.94 -43.76 -55.84
N SER A 89 7.04 -43.86 -55.09
CA SER A 89 7.60 -42.72 -54.35
C SER A 89 8.02 -41.60 -55.31
N GLY A 90 7.28 -40.49 -55.26
CA GLY A 90 7.73 -39.23 -55.83
C GLY A 90 8.83 -38.59 -54.97
N ALA A 91 9.17 -37.35 -55.30
CA ALA A 91 10.12 -36.54 -54.52
C ALA A 91 9.81 -36.55 -53.00
N SER A 92 10.85 -36.69 -52.18
CA SER A 92 10.79 -36.48 -50.73
C SER A 92 10.83 -34.98 -50.41
N ALA A 93 11.50 -34.18 -51.27
CA ALA A 93 11.57 -32.71 -51.20
C ALA A 93 11.66 -32.05 -52.59
N THR A 94 11.27 -30.79 -52.72
CA THR A 94 11.33 -30.01 -53.98
C THR A 94 11.68 -28.54 -53.73
N ILE A 95 12.38 -27.94 -54.70
CA ILE A 95 12.60 -26.48 -54.80
C ILE A 95 12.06 -26.05 -56.17
N ALA A 96 11.04 -25.20 -56.20
CA ALA A 96 10.37 -24.82 -57.44
C ALA A 96 10.11 -23.31 -57.54
N ALA A 97 10.28 -22.77 -58.74
CA ALA A 97 9.77 -21.46 -59.12
C ALA A 97 8.27 -21.55 -59.41
N VAL A 98 7.46 -20.82 -58.64
CA VAL A 98 6.01 -20.66 -58.84
C VAL A 98 5.79 -19.50 -59.79
N LEU A 99 5.33 -19.78 -61.01
CA LEU A 99 5.32 -18.82 -62.12
C LEU A 99 4.18 -17.80 -62.01
N THR A 100 4.32 -16.80 -61.13
CA THR A 100 3.28 -15.82 -60.76
C THR A 100 2.96 -14.72 -61.77
N ASN A 101 3.93 -14.19 -62.54
CA ASN A 101 3.63 -13.27 -63.67
C ASN A 101 4.52 -13.57 -64.89
N ARG A 102 3.92 -13.94 -66.02
CA ARG A 102 4.65 -14.37 -67.22
C ARG A 102 5.07 -13.22 -68.15
N THR A 103 4.45 -12.04 -68.00
CA THR A 103 4.81 -10.81 -68.74
C THR A 103 6.03 -10.13 -68.13
N SER A 104 6.10 -10.06 -66.80
CA SER A 104 7.21 -9.46 -66.05
C SER A 104 8.25 -10.49 -65.58
N HIS A 105 8.13 -11.74 -66.03
CA HIS A 105 8.90 -12.92 -65.63
C HIS A 105 8.93 -13.24 -64.12
N TYR A 106 8.14 -12.57 -63.28
CA TYR A 106 8.08 -12.86 -61.85
C TYR A 106 7.70 -14.31 -61.56
N ALA A 107 8.34 -14.82 -60.51
CA ALA A 107 8.05 -16.08 -59.88
C ALA A 107 8.34 -15.96 -58.37
N ASP A 108 7.63 -16.74 -57.57
CA ASP A 108 8.00 -16.98 -56.17
C ASP A 108 8.92 -18.22 -56.11
N ILE A 109 9.71 -18.39 -55.06
CA ILE A 109 10.44 -19.63 -54.80
C ILE A 109 9.72 -20.40 -53.69
N ALA A 110 9.24 -21.59 -54.01
CA ALA A 110 8.60 -22.51 -53.07
C ALA A 110 9.55 -23.66 -52.67
N PHE A 111 9.62 -23.92 -51.38
CA PHE A 111 10.31 -25.07 -50.79
C PHE A 111 9.25 -26.04 -50.24
N GLY A 112 9.15 -27.23 -50.82
CA GLY A 112 8.18 -28.25 -50.43
C GLY A 112 8.84 -29.50 -49.88
N THR A 113 8.24 -30.12 -48.86
CA THR A 113 8.65 -31.45 -48.37
C THR A 113 7.43 -32.33 -48.14
N ARG A 114 7.59 -33.63 -48.38
CA ARG A 114 6.51 -34.61 -48.26
C ARG A 114 6.15 -34.82 -46.77
N ALA A 115 4.85 -34.82 -46.50
CA ALA A 115 4.22 -35.24 -45.24
C ALA A 115 3.50 -36.58 -45.47
N ALA A 116 2.83 -37.12 -44.44
CA ALA A 116 2.01 -38.33 -44.57
C ALA A 116 0.97 -38.18 -45.70
N ASP A 117 0.28 -37.04 -45.72
CA ASP A 117 -0.84 -36.73 -46.64
C ASP A 117 -0.40 -36.17 -48.00
N GLY A 118 0.91 -36.18 -48.31
CA GLY A 118 1.45 -35.74 -49.59
C GLY A 118 2.35 -34.51 -49.52
N TYR A 119 2.41 -33.72 -50.59
CA TYR A 119 3.29 -32.54 -50.67
C TYR A 119 2.69 -31.34 -49.98
N LEU A 120 3.47 -30.72 -49.10
CA LEU A 120 3.14 -29.43 -48.50
C LEU A 120 4.29 -28.45 -48.73
N GLU A 121 3.96 -27.27 -49.24
CA GLU A 121 4.85 -26.11 -49.25
C GLU A 121 5.12 -25.69 -47.80
N ARG A 122 6.40 -25.59 -47.42
CA ARG A 122 6.83 -25.27 -46.04
C ARG A 122 7.34 -23.84 -45.93
N MET A 123 7.93 -23.31 -46.99
CA MET A 123 8.48 -21.96 -47.06
C MET A 123 8.30 -21.40 -48.47
N ARG A 124 7.91 -20.14 -48.56
CA ARG A 124 7.85 -19.35 -49.80
C ARG A 124 8.74 -18.12 -49.70
N ILE A 125 9.37 -17.74 -50.80
CA ILE A 125 9.93 -16.40 -50.99
C ILE A 125 9.16 -15.76 -52.14
N LEU A 126 8.35 -14.73 -51.87
CA LEU A 126 7.63 -14.01 -52.92
C LEU A 126 8.60 -13.25 -53.84
N SER A 127 8.17 -12.97 -55.07
CA SER A 127 8.89 -12.06 -55.98
C SER A 127 9.15 -10.65 -55.42
N THR A 128 8.43 -10.25 -54.36
CA THR A 128 8.63 -9.02 -53.57
C THR A 128 9.72 -9.13 -52.49
N GLY A 129 10.37 -10.29 -52.37
CA GLY A 129 11.38 -10.57 -51.35
C GLY A 129 10.80 -10.66 -49.93
N ASN A 130 9.58 -11.14 -49.78
CA ASN A 130 8.97 -11.48 -48.49
C ASN A 130 9.05 -13.00 -48.26
N VAL A 131 9.48 -13.43 -47.08
CA VAL A 131 9.58 -14.84 -46.71
C VAL A 131 8.35 -15.27 -45.90
N GLY A 132 7.67 -16.31 -46.36
CA GLY A 132 6.64 -17.02 -45.59
C GLY A 132 7.17 -18.37 -45.12
N ILE A 133 6.88 -18.75 -43.88
CA ILE A 133 7.08 -20.11 -43.36
C ILE A 133 5.70 -20.59 -42.89
N GLY A 134 5.25 -21.75 -43.37
CA GLY A 134 3.88 -22.25 -43.17
C GLY A 134 2.78 -21.47 -43.90
N THR A 135 3.10 -20.38 -44.60
CA THR A 135 2.15 -19.55 -45.36
C THR A 135 2.68 -19.20 -46.75
N THR A 136 1.77 -19.18 -47.73
CA THR A 136 2.03 -18.78 -49.12
C THR A 136 1.81 -17.28 -49.37
N SER A 137 1.32 -16.54 -48.38
CA SER A 137 0.99 -15.11 -48.47
C SER A 137 1.63 -14.26 -47.35
N PRO A 138 2.97 -14.15 -47.31
CA PRO A 138 3.67 -13.32 -46.33
C PRO A 138 3.46 -11.81 -46.58
N ASN A 139 2.75 -11.15 -45.66
CA ASN A 139 2.47 -9.72 -45.67
C ASN A 139 3.62 -8.86 -45.10
N SER A 140 4.62 -9.50 -44.47
CA SER A 140 5.84 -8.87 -43.92
C SER A 140 7.09 -9.51 -44.52
N LYS A 141 8.28 -8.97 -44.19
CA LYS A 141 9.56 -9.51 -44.68
C LYS A 141 9.84 -10.94 -44.20
N LEU A 142 9.36 -11.31 -43.02
CA LEU A 142 9.32 -12.67 -42.51
C LEU A 142 7.99 -12.91 -41.77
N HIS A 143 7.12 -13.74 -42.35
CA HIS A 143 5.87 -14.18 -41.73
C HIS A 143 5.98 -15.68 -41.43
N ILE A 144 6.14 -16.03 -40.16
CA ILE A 144 6.05 -17.41 -39.68
C ILE A 144 4.61 -17.65 -39.24
N TYR A 145 3.95 -18.64 -39.84
CA TYR A 145 2.56 -18.99 -39.59
C TYR A 145 2.44 -20.49 -39.25
N GLN A 146 1.59 -20.78 -38.28
CA GLN A 146 1.17 -22.11 -37.90
C GLN A 146 -0.35 -22.05 -37.72
N ALA A 147 -1.09 -22.86 -38.48
CA ALA A 147 -2.51 -23.07 -38.20
C ALA A 147 -2.65 -23.78 -36.84
N ASP A 148 -3.75 -23.58 -36.12
CA ASP A 148 -3.90 -24.15 -34.78
C ASP A 148 -3.82 -25.68 -34.81
N THR A 149 -2.82 -26.22 -34.11
CA THR A 149 -2.56 -27.66 -33.97
C THR A 149 -2.96 -28.21 -32.60
N GLY A 150 -3.70 -27.45 -31.77
CA GLY A 150 -4.13 -27.84 -30.42
C GLY A 150 -2.97 -28.15 -29.46
N THR A 151 -1.75 -27.72 -29.81
CA THR A 151 -0.49 -28.11 -29.17
C THR A 151 0.38 -26.87 -28.99
N GLY A 152 0.71 -26.55 -27.73
CA GLY A 152 1.37 -25.31 -27.30
C GLY A 152 2.86 -25.17 -27.69
N ASN A 153 3.21 -25.54 -28.92
CA ASN A 153 4.56 -25.40 -29.47
C ASN A 153 4.85 -23.94 -29.83
N SER A 154 6.08 -23.48 -29.60
CA SER A 154 6.50 -22.13 -29.97
C SER A 154 6.66 -21.97 -31.48
N ILE A 155 5.97 -20.98 -32.08
CA ILE A 155 6.06 -20.67 -33.53
C ILE A 155 7.49 -20.33 -33.97
N LEU A 156 8.30 -19.80 -33.05
CA LEU A 156 9.72 -19.53 -33.21
C LEU A 156 10.45 -19.96 -31.94
N ARG A 157 11.44 -20.85 -32.10
CA ARG A 157 12.35 -21.28 -31.03
C ARG A 157 13.75 -20.73 -31.31
N LEU A 158 14.23 -19.86 -30.42
CA LEU A 158 15.64 -19.47 -30.36
C LEU A 158 16.35 -20.34 -29.31
N GLN A 159 17.60 -20.73 -29.57
CA GLN A 159 18.45 -21.46 -28.63
C GLN A 159 19.93 -21.18 -28.90
N GLY A 160 20.69 -20.81 -27.87
CA GLY A 160 22.16 -20.91 -27.84
C GLY A 160 22.63 -22.36 -27.62
N VAL A 161 23.94 -22.58 -27.67
CA VAL A 161 24.58 -23.90 -27.46
C VAL A 161 25.97 -23.73 -26.84
N GLY A 162 26.01 -23.68 -25.51
CA GLY A 162 27.24 -23.62 -24.74
C GLY A 162 26.97 -23.34 -23.26
N ASP A 163 27.92 -22.68 -22.61
CA ASP A 163 28.06 -22.65 -21.15
C ASP A 163 27.42 -21.39 -20.50
N GLN A 164 27.73 -21.19 -19.21
CA GLN A 164 27.14 -20.17 -18.37
C GLN A 164 27.30 -18.73 -18.85
N GLY A 165 26.23 -17.96 -18.70
CA GLY A 165 26.15 -16.57 -19.13
C GLY A 165 25.79 -16.40 -20.61
N GLU A 166 25.55 -17.47 -21.38
CA GLU A 166 25.05 -17.34 -22.75
C GLU A 166 23.65 -16.68 -22.81
N GLU A 167 23.46 -15.87 -23.85
CA GLU A 167 22.37 -14.90 -23.95
C GLU A 167 21.58 -15.08 -25.26
N THR A 168 20.42 -15.73 -25.18
CA THR A 168 19.56 -16.01 -26.35
C THR A 168 18.48 -14.94 -26.51
N GLY A 169 18.36 -14.30 -27.68
CA GLY A 169 17.34 -13.27 -27.86
C GLY A 169 17.39 -12.46 -29.16
N PHE A 170 16.69 -11.33 -29.16
CA PHE A 170 16.59 -10.38 -30.26
C PHE A 170 17.36 -9.09 -29.95
N THR A 171 18.28 -8.69 -30.83
CA THR A 171 18.99 -7.40 -30.77
C THR A 171 18.40 -6.47 -31.83
N PHE A 172 17.98 -5.28 -31.41
CA PHE A 172 17.34 -4.29 -32.28
C PHE A 172 18.35 -3.20 -32.66
N TYR A 173 18.61 -3.05 -33.96
CA TYR A 173 19.48 -2.01 -34.50
C TYR A 173 18.67 -0.82 -35.01
N ALA A 174 19.13 0.39 -34.73
CA ALA A 174 18.63 1.62 -35.34
C ALA A 174 19.73 2.25 -36.23
N PRO A 175 19.37 2.87 -37.36
CA PRO A 175 20.32 3.56 -38.23
C PRO A 175 20.86 4.84 -37.55
N TYR A 176 22.12 5.13 -37.78
CA TYR A 176 22.79 6.35 -37.33
C TYR A 176 23.77 6.81 -38.43
N GLY A 177 23.31 7.72 -39.28
CA GLY A 177 23.99 8.05 -40.55
C GLY A 177 23.43 7.22 -41.72
N THR A 178 24.15 7.17 -42.83
CA THR A 178 23.71 6.51 -44.08
C THR A 178 23.90 4.99 -44.06
N ASP A 179 25.04 4.52 -43.55
CA ASP A 179 25.52 3.13 -43.69
C ASP A 179 25.94 2.51 -42.34
N SER A 180 25.57 3.15 -41.22
CA SER A 180 25.97 2.77 -39.86
C SER A 180 24.75 2.51 -38.97
N PHE A 181 24.88 1.55 -38.06
CA PHE A 181 23.79 1.07 -37.20
C PHE A 181 24.31 0.80 -35.78
N ASN A 182 23.56 1.23 -34.77
CA ASN A 182 23.84 0.95 -33.36
C ASN A 182 22.68 0.14 -32.74
N ARG A 183 22.96 -0.62 -31.68
CA ARG A 183 21.99 -1.42 -30.92
C ARG A 183 21.12 -0.49 -30.08
N ALA A 184 19.91 -0.19 -30.55
CA ALA A 184 18.93 0.63 -29.83
C ALA A 184 18.46 -0.05 -28.54
N GLY A 185 18.35 -1.38 -28.56
CA GLY A 185 17.97 -2.19 -27.41
C GLY A 185 18.01 -3.68 -27.73
N ARG A 186 17.64 -4.50 -26.73
CA ARG A 186 17.67 -5.96 -26.83
C ARG A 186 16.66 -6.59 -25.87
N ILE A 187 16.09 -7.73 -26.28
CA ILE A 187 15.28 -8.59 -25.42
C ILE A 187 15.92 -9.97 -25.43
N TYR A 188 16.36 -10.48 -24.28
CA TYR A 188 17.09 -11.74 -24.22
C TYR A 188 16.88 -12.52 -22.93
N THR A 189 17.12 -13.84 -22.98
CA THR A 189 17.17 -14.72 -21.83
C THR A 189 18.59 -15.20 -21.54
N ALA A 190 18.91 -15.39 -20.26
CA ALA A 190 20.19 -15.94 -19.80
C ALA A 190 20.03 -16.69 -18.46
N PHE A 191 20.92 -17.65 -18.22
CA PHE A 191 21.10 -18.31 -16.93
C PHE A 191 22.22 -17.62 -16.15
N ASN A 192 21.98 -17.29 -14.89
CA ASN A 192 22.98 -16.63 -14.04
C ASN A 192 23.89 -17.62 -13.29
N ASP A 193 23.49 -18.89 -13.15
CA ASP A 193 24.27 -19.95 -12.50
C ASP A 193 24.07 -21.32 -13.15
N ALA A 194 25.01 -22.25 -12.90
CA ALA A 194 25.10 -23.58 -13.53
C ALA A 194 24.05 -24.60 -13.05
N SER A 195 23.20 -24.23 -12.09
CA SER A 195 22.10 -25.06 -11.60
C SER A 195 20.82 -24.86 -12.42
N PHE A 196 20.90 -24.08 -13.51
CA PHE A 196 19.76 -23.49 -14.23
C PHE A 196 18.87 -22.60 -13.36
N THR A 197 19.30 -22.24 -12.14
CA THR A 197 18.54 -21.35 -11.26
C THR A 197 18.75 -19.89 -11.62
N GLY A 198 17.83 -19.04 -11.13
CA GLY A 198 17.87 -17.61 -11.40
C GLY A 198 17.80 -17.23 -12.87
N ALA A 199 17.25 -18.09 -13.75
CA ALA A 199 17.00 -17.79 -15.15
C ALA A 199 16.24 -16.45 -15.28
N ARG A 200 16.68 -15.60 -16.21
CA ARG A 200 16.11 -14.25 -16.39
C ARG A 200 15.73 -13.96 -17.83
N LEU A 201 14.67 -13.17 -18.01
CA LEU A 201 14.34 -12.44 -19.24
C LEU A 201 14.66 -10.96 -19.00
N THR A 202 15.51 -10.37 -19.83
CA THR A 202 16.04 -9.02 -19.64
C THR A 202 15.74 -8.15 -20.85
N LEU A 203 15.26 -6.94 -20.60
CA LEU A 203 15.11 -5.86 -21.56
C LEU A 203 16.26 -4.87 -21.34
N GLN A 204 17.05 -4.64 -22.38
CA GLN A 204 18.12 -3.65 -22.40
C GLN A 204 17.78 -2.48 -23.33
N SER A 205 18.08 -1.26 -22.89
CA SER A 205 18.09 -0.06 -23.73
C SER A 205 19.51 0.51 -23.84
N MET A 206 19.80 1.23 -24.93
CA MET A 206 21.04 2.02 -25.01
C MET A 206 21.01 3.19 -24.01
N THR A 207 22.14 3.49 -23.39
CA THR A 207 22.38 4.78 -22.72
C THR A 207 23.05 5.76 -23.69
N THR A 208 24.31 5.49 -24.04
CA THR A 208 25.11 6.31 -24.96
C THR A 208 26.07 5.41 -25.75
N GLY A 209 26.27 5.71 -27.04
CA GLY A 209 27.38 5.16 -27.83
C GLY A 209 27.43 3.63 -27.89
N ASP A 210 26.31 3.00 -28.25
CA ASP A 210 26.15 1.53 -28.35
C ASP A 210 26.30 0.76 -27.02
N THR A 211 26.40 1.46 -25.88
CA THR A 211 26.37 0.85 -24.55
C THR A 211 24.93 0.53 -24.14
N LEU A 212 24.63 -0.77 -24.03
CA LEU A 212 23.38 -1.29 -23.48
C LEU A 212 23.46 -1.42 -21.95
N VAL A 213 22.34 -1.20 -21.25
CA VAL A 213 22.20 -1.45 -19.81
C VAL A 213 20.95 -2.27 -19.51
N ASP A 214 20.97 -3.05 -18.43
CA ASP A 214 19.82 -3.86 -17.99
C ASP A 214 18.73 -2.96 -17.37
N THR A 215 17.72 -2.63 -18.18
CA THR A 215 16.65 -1.70 -17.80
C THR A 215 15.58 -2.38 -16.97
N VAL A 216 15.10 -3.54 -17.44
CA VAL A 216 14.08 -4.35 -16.75
C VAL A 216 14.47 -5.83 -16.80
N THR A 217 14.50 -6.49 -15.65
CA THR A 217 14.79 -7.93 -15.51
C THR A 217 13.60 -8.66 -14.90
N LEU A 218 13.05 -9.65 -15.59
CA LEU A 218 12.10 -10.62 -15.03
C LEU A 218 12.89 -11.86 -14.58
N LYS A 219 12.83 -12.20 -13.29
CA LYS A 219 13.57 -13.31 -12.68
C LYS A 219 12.76 -13.90 -11.53
N ASN A 220 12.64 -15.24 -11.46
CA ASN A 220 11.90 -15.95 -10.40
C ASN A 220 10.45 -15.43 -10.15
N GLY A 221 9.78 -14.90 -11.18
CA GLY A 221 8.44 -14.30 -11.04
C GLY A 221 8.42 -12.94 -10.32
N ASN A 222 9.55 -12.24 -10.26
CA ASN A 222 9.72 -10.87 -9.79
C ASN A 222 10.19 -9.97 -10.94
N VAL A 223 9.93 -8.66 -10.86
CA VAL A 223 10.40 -7.63 -11.79
C VAL A 223 11.43 -6.74 -11.09
N GLY A 224 12.64 -6.63 -11.66
CA GLY A 224 13.67 -5.68 -11.25
C GLY A 224 13.83 -4.56 -12.26
N ILE A 225 13.84 -3.30 -11.82
CA ILE A 225 14.11 -2.12 -12.66
C ILE A 225 15.44 -1.51 -12.21
N GLY A 226 16.47 -1.59 -13.06
CA GLY A 226 17.84 -1.26 -12.67
C GLY A 226 18.53 -2.27 -11.74
N THR A 227 17.94 -3.45 -11.53
CA THR A 227 18.53 -4.60 -10.83
C THR A 227 18.28 -5.90 -11.59
N THR A 228 19.26 -6.81 -11.54
CA THR A 228 19.21 -8.16 -12.15
C THR A 228 18.84 -9.26 -11.15
N SER A 229 18.64 -8.90 -9.87
CA SER A 229 18.29 -9.82 -8.78
C SER A 229 17.24 -9.18 -7.86
N PRO A 230 15.99 -9.00 -8.33
CA PRO A 230 14.91 -8.37 -7.57
C PRO A 230 14.52 -9.19 -6.33
N GLY A 231 14.64 -8.59 -5.14
CA GLY A 231 14.29 -9.21 -3.87
C GLY A 231 12.78 -9.27 -3.60
N ALA A 232 12.01 -8.38 -4.22
CA ALA A 232 10.55 -8.28 -4.09
C ALA A 232 9.85 -8.42 -5.46
N LYS A 233 8.52 -8.54 -5.46
CA LYS A 233 7.68 -8.70 -6.68
C LYS A 233 7.91 -7.59 -7.71
N LEU A 234 8.09 -6.37 -7.23
CA LEU A 234 8.69 -5.25 -7.95
C LEU A 234 9.83 -4.72 -7.09
N ASP A 235 11.02 -4.58 -7.66
CA ASP A 235 12.22 -4.04 -7.04
C ASP A 235 12.81 -2.96 -7.96
N ILE A 236 13.21 -1.82 -7.42
CA ILE A 236 13.61 -0.63 -8.20
C ILE A 236 14.92 -0.09 -7.64
N GLY A 237 15.89 0.14 -8.52
CA GLY A 237 17.26 0.47 -8.13
C GLY A 237 18.03 -0.76 -7.67
N LEU A 238 19.18 -0.53 -7.04
CA LEU A 238 20.07 -1.56 -6.53
C LEU A 238 20.84 -1.02 -5.32
N ALA A 239 20.73 -1.72 -4.19
CA ALA A 239 21.30 -1.28 -2.92
C ALA A 239 22.82 -1.00 -3.03
N GLY A 240 23.24 0.18 -2.57
CA GLY A 240 24.63 0.62 -2.63
C GLY A 240 25.10 1.18 -3.98
N THR A 241 24.30 1.13 -5.05
CA THR A 241 24.69 1.68 -6.37
C THR A 241 23.67 2.65 -6.97
N THR A 242 22.37 2.38 -6.84
CA THR A 242 21.32 3.04 -7.63
C THR A 242 20.07 3.22 -6.79
N LEU A 243 19.65 4.46 -6.57
CA LEU A 243 18.41 4.76 -5.85
C LEU A 243 17.19 4.28 -6.66
N GLY A 244 16.31 3.52 -5.99
CA GLY A 244 14.98 3.23 -6.52
C GLY A 244 14.07 4.45 -6.40
N THR A 245 13.50 4.90 -7.51
CA THR A 245 12.53 6.00 -7.50
C THR A 245 11.28 5.61 -8.30
N LEU A 246 10.10 5.88 -7.73
CA LEU A 246 8.84 5.84 -8.46
C LEU A 246 8.39 7.27 -8.68
N ARG A 247 8.30 7.68 -9.95
CA ARG A 247 8.04 9.05 -10.37
C ARG A 247 6.78 9.12 -11.23
N LEU A 248 5.90 10.07 -10.90
CA LEU A 248 4.63 10.34 -11.56
C LEU A 248 4.67 11.76 -12.10
N GLU A 249 4.62 11.93 -13.43
CA GLU A 249 4.71 13.24 -14.07
C GLU A 249 3.40 14.04 -13.96
N GLY A 250 3.50 15.35 -13.74
CA GLY A 250 2.37 16.26 -13.84
C GLY A 250 2.10 16.67 -15.28
N ASN A 251 0.83 16.67 -15.72
CA ASN A 251 0.44 16.99 -17.10
C ASN A 251 0.89 18.39 -17.58
N THR A 252 0.95 19.37 -16.67
CA THR A 252 1.32 20.76 -16.99
C THR A 252 2.77 21.06 -16.63
N SER A 253 3.21 20.66 -15.43
CA SER A 253 4.57 20.84 -14.93
C SER A 253 4.78 20.04 -13.64
N GLY A 254 6.06 19.81 -13.30
CA GLY A 254 6.43 19.13 -12.05
C GLY A 254 6.12 17.63 -12.05
N TYR A 255 6.33 17.01 -10.88
CA TYR A 255 6.18 15.57 -10.68
C TYR A 255 6.02 15.25 -9.19
N VAL A 256 5.42 14.10 -8.89
CA VAL A 256 5.44 13.48 -7.56
C VAL A 256 6.44 12.32 -7.60
N GLN A 257 7.29 12.17 -6.59
CA GLN A 257 8.28 11.10 -6.53
C GLN A 257 8.35 10.47 -5.14
N LEU A 258 8.22 9.15 -5.10
CA LEU A 258 8.54 8.32 -3.95
C LEU A 258 9.98 7.82 -4.10
N GLN A 259 10.79 8.01 -3.06
CA GLN A 259 12.20 7.59 -3.03
C GLN A 259 12.63 7.30 -1.58
N PRO A 260 13.51 6.31 -1.34
CA PRO A 260 14.17 6.12 -0.05
C PRO A 260 15.32 7.12 0.11
N ALA A 261 15.86 7.22 1.33
CA ALA A 261 17.09 7.97 1.58
C ALA A 261 18.31 7.25 0.98
N ALA A 262 19.33 8.01 0.55
CA ALA A 262 20.57 7.47 -0.03
C ALA A 262 21.37 6.57 0.94
N ALA A 263 21.19 6.76 2.25
CA ALA A 263 21.69 5.90 3.31
C ALA A 263 20.52 5.46 4.19
N ALA A 264 19.70 4.54 3.66
CA ALA A 264 18.56 3.99 4.38
C ALA A 264 19.00 2.86 5.34
N GLY A 265 18.58 2.96 6.60
CA GLY A 265 18.23 1.75 7.35
C GLY A 265 16.91 1.20 6.80
N SER A 266 16.68 -0.11 6.91
CA SER A 266 15.45 -0.73 6.40
C SER A 266 14.21 -0.16 7.11
N TRP A 267 13.29 0.41 6.33
CA TRP A 267 12.01 0.95 6.79
C TRP A 267 10.91 0.49 5.84
N THR A 268 9.78 0.05 6.39
CA THR A 268 8.68 -0.56 5.64
C THR A 268 7.40 0.22 5.90
N LEU A 269 6.86 0.86 4.87
CA LEU A 269 5.54 1.47 4.92
C LEU A 269 4.45 0.38 4.85
N THR A 270 3.82 0.10 5.99
CA THR A 270 2.67 -0.83 6.07
C THR A 270 1.37 -0.03 6.09
N LEU A 271 0.52 -0.23 5.09
CA LEU A 271 -0.79 0.42 4.98
C LEU A 271 -1.85 -0.27 5.88
N PRO A 272 -2.95 0.41 6.25
CA PRO A 272 -4.07 -0.19 6.95
C PRO A 272 -4.79 -1.23 6.09
N ASP A 273 -5.58 -2.10 6.75
CA ASP A 273 -6.44 -3.11 6.13
C ASP A 273 -7.84 -2.59 5.72
N VAL A 274 -8.15 -1.35 6.07
CA VAL A 274 -9.42 -0.65 5.77
C VAL A 274 -9.19 0.75 5.20
N ASP A 275 -10.16 1.26 4.45
CA ASP A 275 -10.20 2.67 4.01
C ASP A 275 -10.43 3.64 5.18
N GLY A 276 -10.06 4.91 5.00
CA GLY A 276 -10.25 5.98 5.98
C GLY A 276 -11.53 6.78 5.77
N ASP A 277 -12.23 7.11 6.86
CA ASP A 277 -13.42 7.96 6.82
C ASP A 277 -13.10 9.43 6.47
N ALA A 278 -14.11 10.15 5.99
CA ALA A 278 -14.02 11.59 5.78
C ALA A 278 -13.66 12.34 7.08
N GLY A 279 -12.51 13.04 7.08
CA GLY A 279 -11.97 13.72 8.27
C GLY A 279 -10.92 12.91 9.04
N GLN A 280 -10.51 11.75 8.51
CA GLN A 280 -9.31 11.02 8.94
C GLN A 280 -8.11 11.35 8.04
N GLN A 281 -6.91 11.28 8.61
CA GLN A 281 -5.65 11.33 7.88
C GLN A 281 -4.81 10.09 8.17
N LEU A 282 -4.00 9.66 7.20
CA LEU A 282 -3.06 8.57 7.38
C LEU A 282 -1.84 9.07 8.18
N GLN A 283 -1.58 8.45 9.33
CA GLN A 283 -0.44 8.74 10.19
C GLN A 283 0.47 7.50 10.31
N THR A 284 1.75 7.69 10.63
CA THR A 284 2.69 6.60 10.94
C THR A 284 3.03 6.57 12.43
N ASP A 285 3.27 5.37 12.96
CA ASP A 285 3.81 5.13 14.30
C ASP A 285 5.30 5.52 14.46
N GLY A 286 5.99 5.83 13.35
CA GLY A 286 7.43 6.09 13.31
C GLY A 286 8.31 4.85 13.09
N ALA A 287 7.77 3.65 13.25
CA ALA A 287 8.41 2.39 12.83
C ALA A 287 8.08 2.03 11.37
N GLY A 288 6.95 2.55 10.85
CA GLY A 288 6.49 2.40 9.46
C GLY A 288 5.09 1.82 9.31
N ILE A 289 4.47 1.37 10.40
CA ILE A 289 3.05 0.99 10.39
C ILE A 289 2.23 2.27 10.31
N THR A 290 1.20 2.28 9.46
CA THR A 290 0.27 3.40 9.35
C THR A 290 -1.13 3.05 9.80
N SER A 291 -1.85 4.07 10.26
CA SER A 291 -3.22 3.99 10.75
C SER A 291 -3.99 5.26 10.33
N TRP A 292 -5.31 5.15 10.25
CA TRP A 292 -6.17 6.32 10.09
C TRP A 292 -6.44 6.97 11.43
N ALA A 293 -6.23 8.28 11.53
CA ALA A 293 -6.55 9.08 12.71
C ALA A 293 -7.52 10.20 12.35
N ALA A 294 -8.64 10.30 13.08
CA ALA A 294 -9.58 11.41 12.92
C ALA A 294 -9.05 12.69 13.57
N ALA A 295 -9.18 13.83 12.89
CA ALA A 295 -8.93 15.16 13.47
C ALA A 295 -10.05 15.63 14.45
N GLY A 296 -10.84 14.69 14.98
CA GLY A 296 -12.06 14.95 15.74
C GLY A 296 -11.85 15.16 17.24
N SER A 297 -12.72 15.96 17.85
CA SER A 297 -12.78 16.16 19.32
C SER A 297 -14.14 15.72 19.90
N LEU A 298 -14.77 14.72 19.27
CA LEU A 298 -16.10 14.23 19.60
C LEU A 298 -16.16 13.57 20.99
N ARG A 299 -17.33 13.59 21.64
CA ARG A 299 -17.54 12.90 22.93
C ARG A 299 -17.33 11.39 22.84
N SER A 300 -17.68 10.77 21.70
CA SER A 300 -17.45 9.34 21.43
C SER A 300 -15.96 8.96 21.33
N MET A 301 -15.06 9.93 21.16
CA MET A 301 -13.61 9.73 21.08
C MET A 301 -12.89 10.02 22.42
N LYS A 302 -13.64 10.23 23.51
CA LYS A 302 -13.11 10.70 24.79
C LYS A 302 -13.67 9.84 25.93
N ASP A 303 -12.78 9.24 26.71
CA ASP A 303 -13.13 8.84 28.07
C ASP A 303 -13.31 10.11 28.93
N ILE A 304 -14.36 10.16 29.74
CA ILE A 304 -14.77 11.37 30.48
C ILE A 304 -14.65 11.07 31.97
N SER A 305 -13.45 11.32 32.50
CA SER A 305 -13.10 11.11 33.91
C SER A 305 -13.79 12.06 34.89
N GLY A 306 -14.38 13.17 34.41
CA GLY A 306 -15.14 14.12 35.22
C GLY A 306 -15.38 15.46 34.54
N GLU A 307 -15.91 16.42 35.30
CA GLU A 307 -16.04 17.83 34.93
C GLU A 307 -15.15 18.69 35.84
N VAL A 308 -14.50 19.72 35.28
CA VAL A 308 -13.63 20.63 36.05
C VAL A 308 -14.50 21.74 36.65
N THR A 309 -14.91 21.56 37.90
CA THR A 309 -15.89 22.44 38.57
C THR A 309 -15.29 23.67 39.23
N ASP A 310 -14.01 23.65 39.65
CA ASP A 310 -13.33 24.84 40.16
C ASP A 310 -12.56 25.58 39.06
N ALA A 311 -13.29 26.49 38.40
CA ALA A 311 -12.75 27.38 37.40
C ALA A 311 -11.63 28.32 37.92
N ASN A 312 -11.51 28.55 39.23
CA ASN A 312 -10.44 29.41 39.77
C ASN A 312 -9.06 28.79 39.58
N VAL A 313 -8.92 27.46 39.73
CA VAL A 313 -7.64 26.76 39.52
C VAL A 313 -7.13 26.98 38.09
N ALA A 314 -8.03 26.94 37.10
CA ALA A 314 -7.69 27.21 35.70
C ALA A 314 -7.32 28.69 35.46
N LEU A 315 -8.03 29.63 36.10
CA LEU A 315 -7.71 31.06 36.02
C LEU A 315 -6.35 31.38 36.65
N ASP A 316 -6.07 30.84 37.83
CA ASP A 316 -4.81 31.05 38.54
C ASP A 316 -3.63 30.39 37.78
N GLN A 317 -3.87 29.25 37.12
CA GLN A 317 -2.89 28.61 36.24
C GLN A 317 -2.63 29.41 34.95
N ILE A 318 -3.65 30.04 34.36
CA ILE A 318 -3.48 30.98 33.24
C ILE A 318 -2.70 32.22 33.69
N LEU A 319 -3.11 32.87 34.78
CA LEU A 319 -2.49 34.11 35.27
C LEU A 319 -1.07 33.89 35.81
N GLY A 320 -0.77 32.70 36.33
CA GLY A 320 0.58 32.29 36.72
C GLY A 320 1.49 31.89 35.56
N THR A 321 0.94 31.67 34.35
CA THR A 321 1.73 31.31 33.17
C THR A 321 2.39 32.55 32.57
N LYS A 322 3.72 32.53 32.46
CA LYS A 322 4.48 33.67 31.92
C LYS A 322 4.33 33.79 30.41
N ILE A 323 4.22 35.03 29.94
CA ILE A 323 4.20 35.38 28.52
C ILE A 323 5.52 36.07 28.16
N TYR A 324 6.19 35.55 27.13
CA TYR A 324 7.47 36.01 26.64
C TYR A 324 7.34 36.67 25.27
N ARG A 325 8.15 37.70 25.01
CA ARG A 325 8.55 38.11 23.66
C ARG A 325 9.76 37.28 23.25
N PHE A 326 9.72 36.68 22.06
CA PHE A 326 10.81 35.86 21.53
C PHE A 326 10.87 35.93 20.00
N HIS A 327 12.04 35.61 19.44
CA HIS A 327 12.21 35.35 18.02
C HIS A 327 12.69 33.90 17.88
N TYR A 328 12.29 33.18 16.83
CA TYR A 328 12.85 31.84 16.62
C TYR A 328 14.35 31.94 16.31
N LYS A 329 15.14 30.99 16.87
CA LYS A 329 16.54 30.84 16.48
C LYS A 329 16.59 30.47 14.98
N PRO A 330 17.61 30.90 14.21
CA PRO A 330 17.71 30.56 12.79
C PRO A 330 17.56 29.06 12.54
N LYS A 331 16.70 28.69 11.58
CA LYS A 331 16.31 27.31 11.23
C LYS A 331 15.46 26.56 12.29
N MET A 332 14.91 27.24 13.30
CA MET A 332 13.96 26.65 14.26
C MET A 332 12.54 27.20 14.05
N GLY A 333 11.52 26.47 14.53
CA GLY A 333 10.12 26.91 14.49
C GLY A 333 9.61 27.14 13.06
N THR A 334 9.07 28.33 12.78
CA THR A 334 8.62 28.76 11.45
C THR A 334 9.76 28.98 10.45
N GLY A 335 11.02 28.99 10.92
CA GLY A 335 12.18 29.40 10.13
C GLY A 335 12.37 30.93 10.05
N ASP A 336 11.37 31.73 10.44
CA ASP A 336 11.45 33.19 10.52
C ASP A 336 12.05 33.61 11.88
N SER A 337 13.26 34.18 11.82
CA SER A 337 13.97 34.75 12.98
C SER A 337 13.88 36.28 13.06
N THR A 338 12.97 36.91 12.29
CA THR A 338 12.81 38.37 12.19
C THR A 338 11.48 38.88 12.75
N THR A 339 10.42 38.06 12.74
CA THR A 339 9.18 38.36 13.48
C THR A 339 9.40 38.19 14.99
N GLU A 340 8.95 39.18 15.77
CA GLU A 340 8.77 39.02 17.22
C GLU A 340 7.45 38.30 17.50
N TYR A 341 7.54 37.15 18.15
CA TYR A 341 6.42 36.36 18.62
C TYR A 341 6.15 36.62 20.11
N VAL A 342 4.88 36.54 20.51
CA VAL A 342 4.43 36.66 21.91
C VAL A 342 3.73 35.37 22.29
N GLY A 343 4.18 34.71 23.37
CA GLY A 343 3.59 33.42 23.76
C GLY A 343 4.18 32.79 25.02
N VAL A 344 3.66 31.61 25.35
CA VAL A 344 4.10 30.76 26.46
C VAL A 344 5.33 29.93 26.08
N MET A 345 6.08 29.46 27.08
CA MET A 345 7.17 28.48 26.89
C MET A 345 6.69 27.08 27.29
N ALA A 346 7.03 26.07 26.48
CA ALA A 346 6.47 24.72 26.57
C ALA A 346 6.80 23.97 27.87
N ASP A 347 8.01 24.23 28.39
CA ASP A 347 8.55 23.71 29.64
C ASP A 347 7.93 24.38 30.87
N GLU A 348 7.55 25.66 30.79
CA GLU A 348 6.85 26.39 31.85
C GLU A 348 5.32 26.23 31.83
N ALA A 349 4.72 25.93 30.67
CA ALA A 349 3.28 25.92 30.45
C ALA A 349 2.70 24.53 30.09
N GLN A 350 3.22 23.46 30.70
CA GLN A 350 2.92 22.07 30.34
C GLN A 350 1.42 21.73 30.26
N TRP A 351 0.56 22.42 31.02
CA TRP A 351 -0.90 22.26 30.98
C TRP A 351 -1.53 22.55 29.60
N ALA A 352 -0.93 23.48 28.84
CA ALA A 352 -1.34 23.86 27.50
C ALA A 352 -0.76 22.95 26.40
N MET A 353 0.12 22.02 26.76
CA MET A 353 0.86 21.17 25.83
C MET A 353 0.33 19.73 25.81
N HIS A 354 0.80 18.95 24.82
CA HIS A 354 0.79 17.49 24.89
C HIS A 354 2.10 16.93 24.32
N PHE A 355 2.21 15.60 24.18
CA PHE A 355 3.36 14.91 23.59
C PHE A 355 4.70 15.37 24.20
N ASN A 356 4.83 15.20 25.51
CA ASN A 356 6.00 15.59 26.33
C ASN A 356 6.43 17.06 26.17
N GLY A 357 5.48 17.98 25.93
CA GLY A 357 5.74 19.40 25.76
C GLY A 357 6.07 19.81 24.31
N THR A 358 6.13 18.88 23.37
CA THR A 358 6.63 19.17 22.01
C THR A 358 5.62 19.95 21.17
N ILE A 359 4.32 19.81 21.43
CA ILE A 359 3.24 20.36 20.61
C ILE A 359 2.19 21.03 21.51
N VAL A 360 1.69 22.20 21.10
CA VAL A 360 0.59 22.90 21.80
C VAL A 360 -0.71 22.11 21.62
N ASN A 361 -1.40 21.84 22.73
CA ASN A 361 -2.68 21.15 22.72
C ASN A 361 -3.83 22.18 22.68
N PRO A 362 -4.50 22.38 21.53
CA PRO A 362 -5.56 23.38 21.41
C PRO A 362 -6.81 23.01 22.23
N VAL A 363 -7.04 21.71 22.51
CA VAL A 363 -8.19 21.26 23.30
C VAL A 363 -8.00 21.63 24.77
N ASN A 364 -6.83 21.37 25.34
CA ASN A 364 -6.48 21.83 26.69
C ASN A 364 -6.51 23.36 26.75
N THR A 365 -5.82 24.03 25.82
CA THR A 365 -5.69 25.49 25.78
C THR A 365 -7.06 26.17 25.77
N LEU A 366 -7.97 25.72 24.90
CA LEU A 366 -9.34 26.24 24.85
C LEU A 366 -10.15 25.92 26.11
N GLY A 367 -10.05 24.70 26.65
CA GLY A 367 -10.76 24.29 27.88
C GLY A 367 -10.38 25.15 29.08
N TYR A 368 -9.08 25.36 29.30
CA TYR A 368 -8.58 26.26 30.35
C TYR A 368 -9.00 27.72 30.09
N MET A 369 -8.95 28.22 28.85
CA MET A 369 -9.41 29.58 28.52
C MET A 369 -10.90 29.78 28.85
N VAL A 370 -11.76 28.81 28.55
CA VAL A 370 -13.19 28.85 28.89
C VAL A 370 -13.39 28.90 30.41
N LEU A 371 -12.69 28.05 31.18
CA LEU A 371 -12.74 28.08 32.64
C LEU A 371 -12.21 29.42 33.20
N GLY A 372 -11.12 29.95 32.66
CA GLY A 372 -10.58 31.27 33.04
C GLY A 372 -11.58 32.41 32.83
N ILE A 373 -12.33 32.38 31.72
CA ILE A 373 -13.42 33.33 31.45
C ILE A 373 -14.57 33.15 32.46
N GLN A 374 -15.00 31.92 32.74
CA GLN A 374 -16.06 31.64 33.72
C GLN A 374 -15.70 32.13 35.14
N ALA A 375 -14.48 31.87 35.60
CA ALA A 375 -13.99 32.37 36.89
C ALA A 375 -13.86 33.90 36.91
N THR A 376 -13.50 34.51 35.78
CA THR A 376 -13.47 35.98 35.65
C THR A 376 -14.88 36.57 35.74
N ASN A 377 -15.87 35.98 35.07
CA ASN A 377 -17.27 36.39 35.19
C ASN A 377 -17.75 36.30 36.64
N LYS A 378 -17.53 35.16 37.30
CA LYS A 378 -17.91 34.96 38.72
C LYS A 378 -17.24 35.96 39.68
N LYS A 379 -16.03 36.45 39.34
CA LYS A 379 -15.35 37.53 40.08
C LYS A 379 -15.96 38.92 39.79
N ILE A 380 -16.51 39.17 38.60
CA ILE A 380 -17.28 40.37 38.25
C ILE A 380 -18.66 40.35 38.94
N ASP A 381 -19.42 39.24 38.85
CA ASP A 381 -20.71 39.08 39.54
C ASP A 381 -20.56 39.32 41.06
N GLY A 382 -19.47 38.81 41.65
CA GLY A 382 -19.10 39.02 43.06
C GLY A 382 -18.41 40.35 43.39
N LEU A 383 -18.26 41.25 42.41
CA LEU A 383 -17.93 42.67 42.59
C LEU A 383 -19.18 43.53 42.46
N ASP A 384 -20.08 43.24 41.52
CA ASP A 384 -21.34 43.95 41.35
C ASP A 384 -22.21 43.86 42.62
N LEU A 385 -22.34 42.67 43.21
CA LEU A 385 -23.00 42.47 44.51
C LEU A 385 -22.35 43.25 45.68
N LYS A 386 -21.06 43.59 45.57
CA LYS A 386 -20.37 44.44 46.56
C LYS A 386 -20.52 45.93 46.27
N LEU A 387 -20.67 46.29 45.00
CA LEU A 387 -20.96 47.66 44.58
C LEU A 387 -22.38 48.04 45.00
N GLU A 388 -23.36 47.19 44.70
CA GLU A 388 -24.76 47.31 45.16
C GLU A 388 -24.82 47.49 46.69
N GLY A 389 -24.20 46.58 47.45
CA GLY A 389 -24.09 46.68 48.92
C GLY A 389 -23.18 47.82 49.45
N ILE A 390 -22.52 48.60 48.58
CA ILE A 390 -21.83 49.86 48.93
C ILE A 390 -22.70 51.06 48.56
N GLU A 391 -23.43 51.03 47.45
CA GLU A 391 -24.37 52.05 47.02
C GLU A 391 -25.55 52.17 48.00
N GLU A 392 -26.12 51.05 48.46
CA GLU A 392 -27.11 51.03 49.55
C GLU A 392 -26.60 51.73 50.82
N ARG A 393 -25.32 51.48 51.17
CA ARG A 393 -24.67 52.09 52.34
C ARG A 393 -24.34 53.56 52.15
N LEU A 394 -24.12 54.01 50.91
CA LEU A 394 -23.92 55.41 50.58
C LEU A 394 -25.25 56.18 50.65
N VAL A 395 -26.33 55.64 50.08
CA VAL A 395 -27.69 56.19 50.20
C VAL A 395 -28.11 56.31 51.67
N ALA A 396 -27.79 55.30 52.50
CA ALA A 396 -28.04 55.33 53.95
C ALA A 396 -27.18 56.37 54.72
N LEU A 397 -26.08 56.85 54.16
CA LEU A 397 -25.23 57.91 54.74
C LEU A 397 -25.67 59.31 54.27
N GLU A 398 -25.98 59.47 52.98
CA GLU A 398 -26.46 60.73 52.42
C GLU A 398 -27.84 61.11 52.99
N GLY A 399 -28.74 60.13 53.16
CA GLY A 399 -29.99 60.30 53.90
C GLY A 399 -29.83 60.62 55.40
N GLY A 400 -28.60 60.58 55.93
CA GLY A 400 -28.25 61.02 57.28
C GLY A 400 -27.76 62.46 57.38
N MET A 401 -27.66 63.19 56.26
CA MET A 401 -27.08 64.55 56.22
C MET A 401 -28.08 65.70 55.98
N GLU A 402 -29.37 65.41 55.75
CA GLU A 402 -30.43 66.43 55.72
C GLU A 402 -31.34 66.35 56.96
N GLY A 403 -31.31 67.39 57.80
CA GLY A 403 -32.35 67.67 58.80
C GLY A 403 -31.98 67.38 60.27
N GLU A 404 -31.67 68.44 61.02
CA GLU A 404 -31.69 68.39 62.49
C GLU A 404 -33.13 68.24 63.01
N SER A 405 -33.38 67.33 63.97
CA SER A 405 -33.95 67.66 65.29
C SER A 405 -34.26 66.40 66.11
N ALA A 406 -34.21 66.50 67.44
CA ALA A 406 -34.34 65.38 68.35
C ALA A 406 -35.78 64.88 68.51
N THR A 407 -35.96 63.56 68.66
CA THR A 407 -36.32 62.95 69.97
C THR A 407 -36.37 61.42 69.96
N GLY A 408 -36.11 60.82 71.13
CA GLY A 408 -36.84 59.63 71.63
C GLY A 408 -36.83 58.32 70.81
N VAL A 409 -35.80 57.49 71.03
CA VAL A 409 -35.86 56.01 71.08
C VAL A 409 -36.93 55.31 70.21
N GLY A 410 -36.55 54.83 69.02
CA GLY A 410 -37.37 53.82 68.35
C GLY A 410 -37.20 53.63 66.84
N ASN A 411 -36.01 53.33 66.32
CA ASN A 411 -35.94 52.77 64.95
C ASN A 411 -34.77 51.82 64.58
N PHE A 412 -34.40 50.91 65.48
CA PHE A 412 -33.68 49.69 65.06
C PHE A 412 -34.59 48.72 64.27
N GLY A 413 -35.91 48.95 64.28
CA GLY A 413 -36.92 48.09 63.65
C GLY A 413 -37.01 48.26 62.13
N THR A 414 -37.03 49.49 61.59
CA THR A 414 -37.12 49.69 60.12
C THR A 414 -35.83 49.29 59.39
N VAL A 415 -34.66 49.55 59.98
CA VAL A 415 -33.37 49.12 59.41
C VAL A 415 -33.29 47.59 59.33
N ALA A 416 -33.79 46.88 60.34
CA ALA A 416 -33.93 45.43 60.29
C ALA A 416 -35.01 44.96 59.30
N ALA A 417 -36.12 45.70 59.15
CA ALA A 417 -37.21 45.33 58.25
C ALA A 417 -36.80 45.35 56.76
N GLY A 418 -35.94 46.29 56.35
CA GLY A 418 -35.34 46.28 55.00
C GLY A 418 -34.34 45.13 54.80
N PHE A 419 -33.50 44.87 55.80
CA PHE A 419 -32.46 43.82 55.71
C PHE A 419 -33.01 42.39 55.57
N PHE A 420 -34.24 42.11 56.04
CA PHE A 420 -34.78 40.74 56.09
C PHE A 420 -35.84 40.40 55.04
N SER A 421 -36.33 41.35 54.23
CA SER A 421 -37.54 41.16 53.40
C SER A 421 -37.43 40.08 52.31
N ASP A 422 -36.24 39.84 51.74
CA ASP A 422 -36.06 38.82 50.69
C ASP A 422 -35.69 37.42 51.20
N VAL A 423 -35.12 37.33 52.41
CA VAL A 423 -34.70 36.06 53.02
C VAL A 423 -35.78 35.47 53.93
N VAL A 424 -36.41 36.31 54.76
CA VAL A 424 -37.38 35.90 55.79
C VAL A 424 -38.80 36.20 55.33
N LYS A 425 -39.49 35.16 54.86
CA LYS A 425 -40.87 35.19 54.36
C LYS A 425 -41.90 35.60 55.41
N LYS A 426 -41.69 35.22 56.68
CA LYS A 426 -42.37 35.74 57.89
C LYS A 426 -41.73 35.19 59.17
N VAL A 427 -42.03 35.79 60.31
CA VAL A 427 -41.82 35.19 61.64
C VAL A 427 -43.16 35.14 62.38
N GLU A 428 -43.54 33.98 62.90
CA GLU A 428 -44.84 33.78 63.56
C GLU A 428 -44.70 32.74 64.69
N ASN A 429 -45.21 33.05 65.89
CA ASN A 429 -45.13 32.19 67.08
C ASN A 429 -43.72 31.67 67.42
N GLY A 430 -42.68 32.43 67.08
CA GLY A 430 -41.27 32.06 67.27
C GLY A 430 -40.65 31.21 66.15
N VAL A 431 -41.43 30.84 65.12
CA VAL A 431 -40.96 30.11 63.94
C VAL A 431 -40.58 31.09 62.83
N VAL A 432 -39.38 30.94 62.29
CA VAL A 432 -38.86 31.74 61.16
C VAL A 432 -39.10 30.97 59.86
N PHE A 433 -39.85 31.56 58.94
CA PHE A 433 -40.10 31.00 57.61
C PHE A 433 -39.14 31.66 56.61
N MET A 434 -38.25 30.88 55.99
CA MET A 434 -37.27 31.39 55.01
C MET A 434 -37.64 30.95 53.59
N LYS A 435 -37.28 31.78 52.59
CA LYS A 435 -37.55 31.51 51.17
C LYS A 435 -36.58 30.49 50.54
N GLY A 436 -35.39 30.39 51.13
CA GLY A 436 -34.34 29.39 50.90
C GLY A 436 -33.31 29.50 52.01
N LEU A 437 -32.46 28.48 52.20
CA LEU A 437 -31.42 28.47 53.23
C LEU A 437 -30.12 27.89 52.66
N VAL A 438 -29.08 28.74 52.58
CA VAL A 438 -27.71 28.36 52.22
C VAL A 438 -26.80 28.89 53.33
N VAL A 439 -26.02 28.00 53.94
CA VAL A 439 -25.12 28.31 55.06
C VAL A 439 -23.88 27.43 55.01
N ASP A 440 -22.72 27.97 55.42
CA ASP A 440 -21.45 27.23 55.43
C ASP A 440 -21.45 26.01 56.36
N THR A 441 -22.27 26.02 57.41
CA THR A 441 -22.50 24.86 58.30
C THR A 441 -23.85 24.98 58.99
N LEU A 442 -24.75 24.01 58.74
CA LEU A 442 -26.03 23.91 59.42
C LEU A 442 -25.91 23.01 60.67
N LYS A 443 -26.00 23.61 61.87
CA LYS A 443 -25.93 22.89 63.14
C LYS A 443 -27.30 22.83 63.82
N ILE A 444 -27.82 21.61 64.01
CA ILE A 444 -29.14 21.36 64.58
C ILE A 444 -28.98 20.62 65.92
N GLY A 445 -29.52 21.20 66.99
CA GLY A 445 -29.40 20.70 68.37
C GLY A 445 -28.07 21.04 69.08
N SER A 446 -27.99 20.63 70.35
CA SER A 446 -26.79 20.76 71.21
C SER A 446 -26.55 19.48 72.02
N ARG A 447 -25.45 19.44 72.80
CA ARG A 447 -25.14 18.33 73.73
C ARG A 447 -26.27 18.07 74.73
N ASP A 448 -26.92 19.16 75.14
CA ASP A 448 -27.89 19.26 76.24
C ASP A 448 -29.35 19.32 75.73
N LYS A 449 -29.54 19.66 74.46
CA LYS A 449 -30.83 19.60 73.73
C LYS A 449 -30.63 18.87 72.41
N ARG A 450 -30.63 17.54 72.47
CA ARG A 450 -30.49 16.68 71.30
C ARG A 450 -31.82 16.58 70.56
N THR A 451 -31.79 16.76 69.25
CA THR A 451 -32.95 16.70 68.36
C THR A 451 -32.49 16.26 66.97
N GLY A 452 -33.43 16.03 66.05
CA GLY A 452 -33.19 15.72 64.65
C GLY A 452 -33.79 16.76 63.70
N VAL A 453 -33.95 16.36 62.45
CA VAL A 453 -34.68 17.11 61.42
C VAL A 453 -35.99 16.38 61.11
N THR A 454 -37.14 17.04 61.30
CA THR A 454 -38.40 16.54 60.74
C THR A 454 -38.40 16.80 59.24
N LEU A 455 -38.41 15.73 58.45
CA LEU A 455 -38.69 15.75 57.02
C LEU A 455 -40.12 15.22 56.80
N TYR A 456 -40.81 15.65 55.75
CA TYR A 456 -42.12 15.13 55.40
C TYR A 456 -41.98 14.29 54.12
N ASP A 457 -42.63 13.13 54.09
CA ASP A 457 -42.58 12.24 52.92
C ASP A 457 -43.31 12.87 51.72
N GLU A 458 -42.69 12.79 50.53
CA GLU A 458 -43.13 13.50 49.33
C GLU A 458 -44.45 12.97 48.75
N VAL A 459 -44.81 11.71 49.05
CA VAL A 459 -45.99 11.02 48.48
C VAL A 459 -47.16 10.99 49.47
N THR A 460 -46.88 10.81 50.76
CA THR A 460 -47.88 10.63 51.82
C THR A 460 -48.10 11.86 52.69
N GLY A 461 -47.12 12.77 52.77
CA GLY A 461 -47.15 13.93 53.67
C GLY A 461 -46.96 13.60 55.15
N GLU A 462 -46.62 12.35 55.49
CA GLU A 462 -46.35 11.96 56.88
C GLU A 462 -44.98 12.47 57.35
N PRO A 463 -44.84 12.92 58.61
CA PRO A 463 -43.55 13.38 59.16
C PRO A 463 -42.63 12.21 59.53
N TYR A 464 -41.33 12.40 59.32
CA TYR A 464 -40.26 11.49 59.70
C TYR A 464 -39.11 12.26 60.34
N CYS A 465 -38.72 11.86 61.55
CA CYS A 465 -37.57 12.41 62.25
C CYS A 465 -36.27 11.72 61.83
N LEU A 466 -35.38 12.46 61.16
CA LEU A 466 -34.00 12.05 60.88
C LEU A 466 -33.08 12.49 62.02
N SER A 467 -32.39 11.54 62.64
CA SER A 467 -31.54 11.75 63.82
C SER A 467 -30.24 10.94 63.73
N VAL A 468 -29.30 11.15 64.67
CA VAL A 468 -28.09 10.33 64.82
C VAL A 468 -28.06 9.70 66.20
N ALA A 469 -27.87 8.38 66.26
CA ALA A 469 -27.78 7.59 67.48
C ALA A 469 -26.63 6.59 67.38
N ASN A 470 -25.80 6.49 68.42
CA ASN A 470 -24.63 5.59 68.48
C ASN A 470 -23.68 5.69 67.26
N GLY A 471 -23.58 6.87 66.66
CA GLY A 471 -22.75 7.13 65.46
C GLY A 471 -23.41 6.83 64.11
N ALA A 472 -24.58 6.19 64.10
CA ALA A 472 -25.33 5.89 62.88
C ALA A 472 -26.53 6.84 62.69
N THR A 473 -26.94 7.07 61.44
CA THR A 473 -28.20 7.74 61.12
C THR A 473 -29.40 6.86 61.49
N LYS A 474 -30.48 7.49 61.95
CA LYS A 474 -31.72 6.83 62.34
C LYS A 474 -32.93 7.67 61.95
N THR A 475 -33.75 7.14 61.07
CA THR A 475 -35.05 7.70 60.68
C THR A 475 -36.16 7.02 61.48
N ILE A 476 -37.14 7.78 61.97
CA ILE A 476 -38.31 7.29 62.73
C ILE A 476 -39.55 8.02 62.19
N ALA A 477 -40.69 7.33 62.03
CA ALA A 477 -41.95 7.99 61.73
C ALA A 477 -42.43 8.87 62.91
N GLY A 478 -43.03 10.02 62.61
CA GLY A 478 -43.37 11.08 63.57
C GLY A 478 -42.37 12.24 63.56
N GLU A 479 -42.80 13.39 64.10
CA GLU A 479 -41.96 14.58 64.23
C GLU A 479 -40.84 14.42 65.28
N CYS A 480 -39.74 15.17 65.14
CA CYS A 480 -38.65 15.16 66.11
C CYS A 480 -39.03 15.81 67.45
N VAL A 481 -39.33 14.97 68.45
CA VAL A 481 -39.40 15.37 69.86
C VAL A 481 -38.00 15.57 70.47
N VAL A 482 -37.88 16.52 71.40
CA VAL A 482 -36.61 16.82 72.11
C VAL A 482 -36.24 15.68 73.05
N ILE A 483 -35.04 15.13 72.89
CA ILE A 483 -34.57 13.98 73.67
C ILE A 483 -33.95 14.46 74.99
N ILE A 484 -34.65 14.21 76.10
CA ILE A 484 -34.16 14.45 77.47
C ILE A 484 -33.42 13.17 77.94
N PRO A 485 -32.21 13.29 78.52
CA PRO A 485 -31.44 12.12 78.98
C PRO A 485 -32.03 11.50 80.26
N PRO A 486 -31.89 10.18 80.47
CA PRO A 486 -32.17 9.54 81.76
C PRO A 486 -31.11 9.92 82.81
N GLU A 487 -31.50 9.84 84.08
CA GLU A 487 -30.68 10.23 85.23
C GLU A 487 -29.71 9.10 85.64
N ASN A 488 -28.44 9.43 85.90
CA ASN A 488 -27.39 8.45 86.21
C ASN A 488 -27.38 8.08 87.69
N THR A 489 -27.75 6.84 88.03
CA THR A 489 -27.31 6.19 89.27
C THR A 489 -26.07 5.33 89.00
N LEU A 490 -24.90 5.94 89.19
CA LEU A 490 -23.63 5.26 89.50
C LEU A 490 -23.81 4.47 90.83
N GLU A 491 -23.03 3.46 91.23
CA GLU A 491 -21.61 3.06 91.02
C GLU A 491 -21.47 1.59 91.61
N PRO A 492 -20.30 0.98 91.94
CA PRO A 492 -18.90 1.21 91.55
C PRO A 492 -18.07 -0.07 91.17
N ILE A 493 -16.89 0.12 90.53
CA ILE A 493 -15.57 -0.62 90.65
C ILE A 493 -15.50 -2.18 90.56
N THR A 494 -14.43 -2.91 90.16
CA THR A 494 -13.03 -2.76 89.61
C THR A 494 -12.53 -4.20 89.29
N LYS A 495 -11.45 -4.55 88.54
CA LYS A 495 -10.46 -3.92 87.63
C LYS A 495 -9.64 -5.07 86.96
N SER A 496 -8.98 -4.80 85.82
CA SER A 496 -7.80 -5.51 85.24
C SER A 496 -7.95 -6.98 84.81
N GLU A 497 -8.01 -7.15 83.48
CA GLU A 497 -7.07 -7.92 82.61
C GLU A 497 -6.00 -8.85 83.25
N PRO A 498 -5.53 -9.90 82.53
CA PRO A 498 -6.08 -10.56 81.31
C PRO A 498 -6.11 -12.12 81.44
N VAL A 499 -5.97 -12.83 80.31
CA VAL A 499 -5.65 -14.28 80.13
C VAL A 499 -6.82 -15.25 79.82
N GLU A 500 -6.86 -15.62 78.54
CA GLU A 500 -7.08 -16.95 77.90
C GLU A 500 -8.24 -17.91 78.30
N THR A 501 -9.13 -18.12 77.31
CA THR A 501 -9.51 -19.38 76.63
C THR A 501 -9.80 -20.67 77.42
N PRO A 502 -10.80 -21.46 76.96
CA PRO A 502 -10.45 -22.50 75.95
C PRO A 502 -11.39 -22.59 74.73
N THR A 503 -10.77 -22.91 73.57
CA THR A 503 -11.20 -23.75 72.42
C THR A 503 -12.69 -24.08 72.20
N SER A 504 -13.23 -24.16 70.98
CA SER A 504 -12.75 -24.01 69.58
C SER A 504 -14.01 -24.13 68.68
N GLU A 505 -14.07 -23.75 67.39
CA GLU A 505 -13.07 -23.47 66.35
C GLU A 505 -13.30 -22.02 65.82
N ILE A 506 -12.31 -21.16 65.54
CA ILE A 506 -11.13 -21.26 64.65
C ILE A 506 -11.57 -21.44 63.18
N GLU A 507 -11.77 -20.42 62.33
CA GLU A 507 -11.23 -19.05 62.16
C GLU A 507 -9.95 -18.94 61.29
N ILE A 508 -9.89 -17.91 60.42
CA ILE A 508 -8.72 -17.34 59.68
C ILE A 508 -7.85 -18.32 58.80
N ILE A 509 -6.87 -17.92 57.98
CA ILE A 509 -6.37 -16.60 57.47
C ILE A 509 -6.04 -16.77 55.95
N PRO A 510 -6.08 -15.72 55.11
CA PRO A 510 -5.09 -15.57 54.03
C PRO A 510 -3.73 -15.16 54.63
N LEU A 511 -2.79 -16.09 54.76
CA LEU A 511 -1.50 -15.85 55.43
C LEU A 511 -0.49 -15.11 54.53
N LEU A 512 0.05 -14.00 55.04
CA LEU A 512 1.29 -13.36 54.59
C LEU A 512 2.48 -13.84 55.44
N VAL A 513 3.66 -13.92 54.83
CA VAL A 513 4.99 -13.93 55.47
C VAL A 513 5.90 -13.17 54.49
N GLU A 514 6.31 -11.92 54.75
CA GLU A 514 7.45 -11.50 55.60
C GLU A 514 8.81 -12.04 55.08
N GLU A 515 9.67 -11.18 54.54
CA GLU A 515 10.67 -10.33 55.23
C GLU A 515 11.93 -11.08 55.71
N GLY A 516 13.09 -10.45 55.53
CA GLY A 516 14.40 -10.96 55.98
C GLY A 516 15.54 -10.64 55.00
N ALA A 517 16.42 -9.71 55.37
CA ALA A 517 17.57 -9.32 54.56
C ALA A 517 18.87 -10.05 54.97
N GLY A 518 19.72 -10.39 53.99
CA GLY A 518 21.08 -10.92 54.24
C GLY A 518 21.75 -11.38 52.93
N GLY A 519 22.75 -10.65 52.46
CA GLY A 519 23.38 -10.90 51.15
C GLY A 519 24.39 -12.04 51.12
N GLY A 520 24.57 -12.65 49.95
CA GLY A 520 25.57 -13.71 49.71
C GLY A 520 25.47 -14.36 48.33
N ASP A 521 26.10 -13.73 47.33
CA ASP A 521 26.58 -14.40 46.10
C ASP A 521 27.83 -15.25 46.49
N PRO A 522 28.16 -16.42 45.87
CA PRO A 522 27.88 -16.79 44.47
C PRO A 522 27.48 -18.27 44.21
N THR A 523 27.50 -18.63 42.90
CA THR A 523 27.60 -19.96 42.24
C THR A 523 26.34 -20.56 41.58
N GLU A 524 26.34 -20.47 40.25
CA GLU A 524 25.78 -21.48 39.32
C GLU A 524 26.58 -22.80 39.44
N PRO A 525 26.01 -23.99 39.13
CA PRO A 525 26.05 -24.45 37.73
C PRO A 525 24.90 -25.39 37.24
N GLU A 526 24.70 -25.38 35.92
CA GLU A 526 24.53 -26.51 34.97
C GLU A 526 23.63 -27.76 35.25
N ILE A 527 22.79 -28.09 34.23
CA ILE A 527 22.58 -29.45 33.61
C ILE A 527 21.84 -30.51 34.49
N GLU A 528 20.89 -31.34 34.03
CA GLU A 528 20.81 -32.16 32.80
C GLU A 528 19.37 -32.51 32.34
N ILE A 529 19.25 -33.19 31.19
CA ILE A 529 18.02 -33.73 30.57
C ILE A 529 17.95 -35.25 30.79
N ILE A 530 16.77 -35.80 31.17
CA ILE A 530 16.45 -37.22 30.97
C ILE A 530 15.02 -37.37 30.41
N GLU A 531 14.85 -38.30 29.47
CA GLU A 531 13.62 -38.60 28.75
C GLU A 531 12.62 -39.48 29.55
N VAL A 532 11.34 -39.46 29.14
CA VAL A 532 10.44 -40.62 29.25
C VAL A 532 9.68 -40.77 27.92
N THR A 533 9.56 -41.99 27.42
CA THR A 533 9.10 -42.31 26.06
C THR A 533 7.81 -43.16 26.04
N GLY A 534 6.93 -42.89 25.08
CA GLY A 534 5.81 -43.76 24.67
C GLY A 534 4.60 -43.84 25.63
N GLU A 535 3.44 -44.37 25.21
CA GLU A 535 2.93 -44.69 23.86
C GLU A 535 1.39 -44.87 23.90
N GLU A 536 0.71 -44.58 22.77
CA GLU A 536 -0.70 -44.88 22.38
C GLU A 536 -1.93 -44.61 23.30
N ILE A 537 -3.00 -44.10 22.67
CA ILE A 537 -4.39 -44.12 23.17
C ILE A 537 -5.34 -44.47 22.00
N PRO A 538 -6.14 -45.56 22.05
CA PRO A 538 -7.08 -45.90 20.99
C PRO A 538 -8.56 -45.68 21.35
N THR A 539 -9.27 -44.84 20.56
CA THR A 539 -10.67 -45.03 20.05
C THR A 539 -11.86 -45.24 21.04
N THR A 540 -13.15 -45.01 20.74
CA THR A 540 -13.90 -44.90 19.45
C THR A 540 -15.28 -44.26 19.66
N ASN A 541 -15.79 -43.49 18.67
CA ASN A 541 -17.20 -43.30 18.20
C ASN A 541 -18.34 -42.91 19.20
N ILE A 542 -19.50 -42.38 18.82
CA ILE A 542 -20.26 -42.23 17.54
C ILE A 542 -20.75 -40.75 17.46
N SER A 543 -20.84 -40.01 16.34
CA SER A 543 -21.79 -40.06 15.18
C SER A 543 -21.23 -39.21 13.99
N VAL A 544 -21.70 -39.18 12.72
CA VAL A 544 -23.01 -39.44 12.04
C VAL A 544 -24.02 -38.28 12.26
N GLU A 545 -24.69 -37.64 11.29
CA GLU A 545 -24.81 -37.64 9.80
C GLU A 545 -25.11 -36.15 9.36
N GLU A 546 -25.21 -35.64 8.12
CA GLU A 546 -25.21 -36.06 6.69
C GLU A 546 -24.69 -34.84 5.85
N ILE A 547 -24.11 -34.92 4.65
CA ILE A 547 -24.66 -34.78 3.26
C ILE A 547 -23.38 -34.81 2.36
N VAL A 548 -23.10 -35.82 1.52
CA VAL A 548 -23.59 -36.16 0.15
C VAL A 548 -22.97 -35.34 -1.01
N GLU A 549 -22.75 -36.00 -2.16
CA GLU A 549 -21.77 -35.65 -3.22
C GLU A 549 -22.34 -35.00 -4.51
N LEU A 550 -21.52 -34.17 -5.19
CA LEU A 550 -21.37 -33.99 -6.67
C LEU A 550 -22.60 -33.57 -7.54
N PRO A 551 -22.43 -33.18 -8.84
CA PRO A 551 -21.34 -32.47 -9.54
C PRO A 551 -21.84 -31.20 -10.32
N THR A 552 -21.04 -30.67 -11.25
CA THR A 552 -21.24 -29.42 -12.02
C THR A 552 -22.21 -29.50 -13.23
N SER A 553 -23.09 -28.51 -13.42
CA SER A 553 -23.56 -27.99 -14.73
C SER A 553 -24.54 -26.81 -14.60
N VAL A 554 -24.38 -25.75 -15.42
CA VAL A 554 -25.42 -24.94 -16.13
C VAL A 554 -24.82 -23.62 -16.67
N THR A 555 -25.33 -23.14 -17.81
CA THR A 555 -24.84 -21.96 -18.56
C THR A 555 -25.62 -20.67 -18.30
N ALA A 556 -25.02 -19.52 -18.63
CA ALA A 556 -25.66 -18.20 -18.70
C ALA A 556 -25.30 -17.52 -20.06
N PRO A 557 -26.11 -16.56 -20.57
CA PRO A 557 -26.16 -16.26 -22.01
C PRO A 557 -25.23 -15.13 -22.52
N VAL A 558 -25.10 -15.11 -23.84
CA VAL A 558 -24.42 -14.07 -24.66
C VAL A 558 -25.23 -12.77 -24.69
N ILE A 559 -24.55 -11.63 -24.82
CA ILE A 559 -25.12 -10.34 -25.22
C ILE A 559 -24.48 -9.94 -26.56
N GLU A 560 -25.28 -9.53 -27.54
CA GLU A 560 -24.80 -9.12 -28.87
C GLU A 560 -24.18 -7.71 -28.87
N GLU A 561 -23.13 -7.54 -29.67
CA GLU A 561 -22.44 -6.26 -29.88
C GLU A 561 -23.13 -5.48 -31.01
N VAL A 562 -23.84 -4.40 -30.66
CA VAL A 562 -24.56 -3.56 -31.63
C VAL A 562 -23.60 -2.55 -32.27
N VAL A 563 -23.17 -2.83 -33.49
CA VAL A 563 -22.37 -1.91 -34.30
C VAL A 563 -23.23 -0.77 -34.84
N LEU A 564 -22.79 0.47 -34.62
CA LEU A 564 -23.30 1.67 -35.30
C LEU A 564 -22.14 2.39 -36.02
N PRO A 565 -22.36 2.94 -37.24
CA PRO A 565 -21.31 3.58 -38.03
C PRO A 565 -20.98 4.99 -37.54
N VAL A 566 -19.72 5.39 -37.70
CA VAL A 566 -19.27 6.78 -37.48
C VAL A 566 -19.42 7.57 -38.79
N GLU A 567 -20.25 8.60 -38.80
CA GLU A 567 -20.29 9.60 -39.88
C GLU A 567 -19.32 10.77 -39.60
N ASN A 568 -18.86 11.42 -40.67
CA ASN A 568 -18.02 12.61 -40.56
C ASN A 568 -18.81 13.82 -40.03
N LEU A 569 -18.24 14.56 -39.08
CA LEU A 569 -18.42 16.01 -38.97
C LEU A 569 -17.08 16.70 -38.70
N SER A 570 -17.04 17.99 -39.06
CA SER A 570 -15.84 18.81 -39.20
C SER A 570 -15.59 19.75 -38.01
N GLU A 571 -14.40 20.38 -38.03
CA GLU A 571 -14.04 21.69 -37.48
C GLU A 571 -14.99 22.37 -36.47
N GLU A 572 -14.47 22.68 -35.27
CA GLU A 572 -14.39 24.09 -34.85
C GLU A 572 -13.15 24.31 -33.95
N VAL A 573 -12.79 25.58 -33.70
CA VAL A 573 -11.46 26.02 -33.26
C VAL A 573 -11.55 27.19 -32.28
N ILE A 574 -10.86 27.09 -31.13
CA ILE A 574 -10.53 28.17 -30.15
C ILE A 574 -11.73 28.71 -29.34
N PRO A 575 -11.54 29.17 -28.08
CA PRO A 575 -10.28 29.31 -27.31
C PRO A 575 -10.07 28.25 -26.21
#